data_AF-A0A963RIB5-F1
#
_entry.id   AF-A0A963RIB5-F1
#
_cell.length_a   1.000
_cell.length_b   1.000
_cell.length_c   1.000
_cell.angle_alpha   90.00
_cell.angle_beta   90.00
_cell.angle_gamma   90.00
#
_symmetry.space_group_name_H-M   'P 1'
#
loop_
_entity.id
_entity.type
_entity.pdbx_description
1 polymer ?
#
loop_
_entity_poly.entity_id
_entity_poly.type
_entity_poly.pdbx_seq_one_letter_code
_entity_poly.pdbx_strand_id
1 'polypeptide(L)'
;MLAAPSFHAIAAMLLTVIVFIAFARGKPSTEIVSLLTIAVIAVFLYFYPLPHTQATDGLAVAFGGFGHPALITICALMIMGRGLVVTGALEPAARVLERVWNLNLQLGMLVSLLLAFGLSMVVNDTPVLVLLLPIFVALAQRGAMPASKTLIPLNAAVLIGGMATTIGTSTNLLVVGIAQDLGLPHISVFHYTPIVLAAALVALPYLWLVMPRLLPDNSTAATKAERRFFSHLRVTEASDLAGRYFDEIAARLPADFRFEERPDGQFVAGRQLLISGTHEGLENAMRVLRGQVAPAWVLDNIAAEARSRGDDVQVVEMVVTADSRIIGRTLASSGIAHNYGVAVLGIHKPERLLGPRIDELQREMRLAEGDVLLVTGLPDGLEAFASNDGLLQLEGAKEVPRRSKAVVAGAIMLVAIMLASVGFPWVNAQGLYLLKVPIAISSLLGAIVMFVTGCVKFDRVGRALSAKVIVLVAASIAIGRIILDTGAAGWMGQALSLGLQFLPPAGVLAAVMIFVTVLTNFASNATAATVGTPIAFAIATELNLPPEPLVLAVLFGCNLCYATPIAYQTNMLIMAEGDYKFADYVKTGVPLVLIMVTTLSVLLVMSYGM
;
A
#
# COMPACT_ATOMS: atom_id res chain seq x y z
N MET A 1 -38.35 3.99 28.39
CA MET A 1 -37.99 2.56 28.37
C MET A 1 -37.86 2.17 26.91
N LEU A 2 -36.69 1.67 26.47
CA LEU A 2 -36.54 1.22 25.07
C LEU A 2 -37.50 0.05 24.83
N ALA A 3 -38.32 0.15 23.78
CA ALA A 3 -39.11 -0.97 23.30
C ALA A 3 -38.19 -2.09 22.80
N ALA A 4 -38.65 -3.34 22.85
CA ALA A 4 -37.89 -4.45 22.29
C ALA A 4 -37.77 -4.29 20.77
N PRO A 5 -36.59 -4.51 20.17
CA PRO A 5 -36.40 -4.42 18.73
C PRO A 5 -37.18 -5.51 18.00
N SER A 6 -37.54 -5.26 16.73
CA SER A 6 -38.23 -6.24 15.89
C SER A 6 -37.37 -7.50 15.69
N PHE A 7 -37.99 -8.64 15.36
CA PHE A 7 -37.24 -9.88 15.09
C PHE A 7 -36.20 -9.67 13.99
N HIS A 8 -36.57 -9.00 12.89
CA HIS A 8 -35.65 -8.68 11.81
C HIS A 8 -34.54 -7.72 12.25
N ALA A 9 -34.83 -6.74 13.13
CA ALA A 9 -33.82 -5.85 13.67
C ALA A 9 -32.81 -6.59 14.56
N ILE A 10 -33.28 -7.51 15.41
CA ILE A 10 -32.42 -8.37 16.22
C ILE A 10 -31.52 -9.22 15.33
N ALA A 11 -32.08 -9.84 14.28
CA ALA A 11 -31.31 -10.64 13.34
C ALA A 11 -30.26 -9.80 12.59
N ALA A 12 -30.62 -8.60 12.13
CA ALA A 12 -29.69 -7.69 11.45
C ALA A 12 -28.55 -7.23 12.38
N MET A 13 -28.86 -6.89 13.64
CA MET A 13 -27.84 -6.53 14.64
C MET A 13 -26.93 -7.70 14.98
N LEU A 14 -27.50 -8.90 15.21
CA LEU A 14 -26.72 -10.12 15.48
C LEU A 14 -25.80 -10.45 14.30
N LEU A 15 -26.31 -10.39 13.07
CA LEU A 15 -25.52 -10.59 11.86
C LEU A 15 -24.37 -9.58 11.79
N THR A 16 -24.65 -8.30 12.03
CA THR A 16 -23.63 -7.24 12.03
C THR A 16 -22.54 -7.51 13.06
N VAL A 17 -22.91 -7.94 14.27
CA VAL A 17 -21.96 -8.31 15.32
C VAL A 17 -21.15 -9.55 14.93
N ILE A 18 -21.77 -10.58 14.36
CA ILE A 18 -21.09 -11.80 13.89
C ILE A 18 -20.07 -11.46 12.81
N VAL A 19 -20.47 -10.66 11.82
CA VAL A 19 -19.62 -10.21 10.71
C VAL A 19 -18.46 -9.37 11.25
N PHE A 20 -18.72 -8.48 12.20
CA PHE A 20 -17.70 -7.69 12.88
C PHE A 20 -16.68 -8.58 13.59
N ILE A 21 -17.14 -9.56 14.37
CA ILE A 21 -16.26 -10.52 15.07
C ILE A 21 -15.46 -11.35 14.06
N ALA A 22 -16.07 -11.77 12.95
CA ALA A 22 -15.42 -12.53 11.90
C ALA A 22 -14.29 -11.72 11.24
N PHE A 23 -14.52 -10.44 10.93
CA PHE A 23 -13.48 -9.54 10.45
C PHE A 23 -12.38 -9.31 11.48
N ALA A 24 -12.75 -9.10 12.75
CA ALA A 24 -11.78 -8.82 13.81
C ALA A 24 -10.87 -10.01 14.16
N ARG A 25 -11.38 -11.24 13.99
CA ARG A 25 -10.57 -12.46 14.21
C ARG A 25 -9.50 -12.67 13.15
N GLY A 26 -9.62 -12.09 11.96
CA GLY A 26 -8.65 -12.19 10.86
C GLY A 26 -8.38 -13.61 10.31
N LYS A 27 -8.99 -14.66 10.87
CA LYS A 27 -8.82 -16.06 10.42
C LYS A 27 -9.47 -16.33 9.06
N PRO A 28 -10.76 -15.99 8.81
CA PRO A 28 -11.32 -16.08 7.47
C PRO A 28 -10.84 -14.87 6.64
N SER A 29 -10.63 -15.09 5.33
CA SER A 29 -10.39 -13.97 4.42
C SER A 29 -11.60 -13.03 4.41
N THR A 30 -11.34 -11.73 4.32
CA THR A 30 -12.36 -10.68 4.29
C THR A 30 -13.38 -10.89 3.17
N GLU A 31 -12.93 -11.42 2.04
CA GLU A 31 -13.68 -11.78 0.85
C GLU A 31 -14.74 -12.83 1.18
N ILE A 32 -14.33 -13.90 1.88
CA ILE A 32 -15.22 -14.99 2.29
C ILE A 32 -16.27 -14.46 3.26
N VAL A 33 -15.88 -13.65 4.25
CA VAL A 33 -16.82 -13.07 5.22
C VAL A 33 -17.84 -12.18 4.52
N SER A 34 -17.41 -11.34 3.57
CA SER A 34 -18.30 -10.46 2.81
C SER A 34 -19.27 -11.24 1.92
N LEU A 35 -18.78 -12.24 1.16
CA LEU A 35 -19.65 -13.11 0.34
C LEU A 35 -20.66 -13.89 1.20
N LEU A 36 -20.20 -14.44 2.34
CA LEU A 36 -21.05 -15.15 3.27
C LEU A 36 -22.12 -14.22 3.84
N THR A 37 -21.76 -12.98 4.18
CA THR A 37 -22.73 -11.98 4.65
C THR A 37 -23.82 -11.74 3.61
N ILE A 38 -23.45 -11.51 2.35
CA ILE A 38 -24.42 -11.31 1.26
C ILE A 38 -25.33 -12.52 1.11
N ALA A 39 -24.75 -13.73 1.14
CA ALA A 39 -25.51 -14.98 1.04
C ALA A 39 -26.46 -15.18 2.23
N VAL A 40 -26.02 -14.89 3.45
CA VAL A 40 -26.85 -14.98 4.66
C VAL A 40 -27.99 -13.98 4.61
N ILE A 41 -27.74 -12.74 4.18
CA ILE A 41 -28.81 -11.73 3.99
C ILE A 41 -29.83 -12.24 2.96
N ALA A 42 -29.37 -12.72 1.81
CA ALA A 42 -30.24 -13.24 0.75
C ALA A 42 -31.12 -14.41 1.24
N VAL A 43 -30.51 -15.40 1.90
CA VAL A 43 -31.20 -16.58 2.42
C VAL A 43 -32.16 -16.19 3.55
N PHE A 44 -31.72 -15.32 4.48
CA PHE A 44 -32.54 -14.88 5.59
C PHE A 44 -33.80 -14.14 5.11
N LEU A 45 -33.66 -13.17 4.21
CA LEU A 45 -34.79 -12.41 3.68
C LEU A 45 -35.69 -13.24 2.76
N TYR A 46 -35.17 -14.31 2.16
CA TYR A 46 -35.99 -15.26 1.40
C TYR A 46 -36.96 -16.05 2.31
N PHE A 47 -36.47 -16.54 3.46
CA PHE A 47 -37.31 -17.28 4.41
C PHE A 47 -38.14 -16.37 5.32
N TYR A 48 -37.63 -15.18 5.63
CA TYR A 48 -38.24 -14.19 6.51
C TYR A 48 -38.28 -12.82 5.82
N PRO A 49 -39.19 -12.61 4.84
CA PRO A 49 -39.30 -11.34 4.14
C PRO A 49 -39.64 -10.20 5.10
N LEU A 50 -39.23 -8.98 4.73
CA LEU A 50 -39.58 -7.76 5.45
C LEU A 50 -41.10 -7.49 5.35
N PRO A 51 -41.69 -6.74 6.29
CA PRO A 51 -43.10 -6.36 6.20
C PRO A 51 -43.40 -5.73 4.84
N HIS A 52 -44.48 -6.17 4.19
CA HIS A 52 -44.93 -5.69 2.87
C HIS A 52 -44.00 -6.01 1.68
N THR A 53 -43.10 -6.99 1.81
CA THR A 53 -42.24 -7.47 0.71
C THR A 53 -42.46 -8.95 0.37
N GLN A 54 -42.16 -9.35 -0.86
CA GLN A 54 -42.14 -10.75 -1.30
C GLN A 54 -40.79 -11.41 -0.98
N ALA A 55 -40.75 -12.75 -0.93
CA ALA A 55 -39.53 -13.52 -0.63
C ALA A 55 -38.35 -13.19 -1.57
N THR A 56 -38.63 -12.78 -2.81
CA THR A 56 -37.60 -12.44 -3.80
C THR A 56 -37.09 -11.01 -3.68
N ASP A 57 -37.83 -10.11 -3.02
CA ASP A 57 -37.46 -8.69 -2.92
C ASP A 57 -36.20 -8.51 -2.05
N GLY A 58 -35.97 -9.43 -1.11
CA GLY A 58 -34.74 -9.48 -0.32
C GLY A 58 -33.46 -9.67 -1.14
N LEU A 59 -33.56 -10.23 -2.36
CA LEU A 59 -32.42 -10.36 -3.26
C LEU A 59 -31.93 -9.00 -3.77
N ALA A 60 -32.82 -8.02 -3.92
CA ALA A 60 -32.44 -6.66 -4.29
C ALA A 60 -31.63 -5.98 -3.18
N VAL A 61 -31.95 -6.26 -1.92
CA VAL A 61 -31.18 -5.79 -0.75
C VAL A 61 -29.80 -6.47 -0.72
N ALA A 62 -29.75 -7.79 -0.92
CA ALA A 62 -28.51 -8.57 -0.85
C ALA A 62 -27.54 -8.26 -2.00
N PHE A 63 -28.02 -8.22 -3.24
CA PHE A 63 -27.18 -8.05 -4.44
C PHE A 63 -27.09 -6.61 -4.94
N GLY A 64 -27.95 -5.71 -4.45
CA GLY A 64 -27.98 -4.30 -4.88
C GLY A 64 -26.66 -3.57 -4.68
N GLY A 65 -25.83 -4.01 -3.74
CA GLY A 65 -24.48 -3.48 -3.53
C GLY A 65 -23.55 -3.60 -4.75
N PHE A 66 -23.71 -4.62 -5.60
CA PHE A 66 -22.89 -4.80 -6.80
C PHE A 66 -23.22 -3.81 -7.92
N GLY A 67 -24.46 -3.32 -7.98
CA GLY A 67 -24.90 -2.29 -8.93
C GLY A 67 -24.75 -0.86 -8.40
N HIS A 68 -24.19 -0.68 -7.21
CA HIS A 68 -24.22 0.59 -6.52
C HIS A 68 -23.24 1.62 -7.12
N PRO A 69 -23.66 2.89 -7.33
CA PRO A 69 -22.79 3.93 -7.90
C PRO A 69 -21.47 4.14 -7.15
N ALA A 70 -21.47 4.00 -5.82
CA ALA A 70 -20.24 4.11 -5.02
C ALA A 70 -19.22 3.01 -5.36
N LEU A 71 -19.68 1.76 -5.56
CA LEU A 71 -18.79 0.65 -5.94
C LEU A 71 -18.18 0.88 -7.34
N ILE A 72 -19.01 1.33 -8.30
CA ILE A 72 -18.56 1.67 -9.65
C ILE A 72 -17.48 2.77 -9.58
N THR A 73 -17.72 3.80 -8.77
CA THR A 73 -16.79 4.91 -8.54
C THR A 73 -15.45 4.42 -7.99
N ILE A 74 -15.49 3.57 -6.95
CA ILE A 74 -14.28 2.98 -6.34
C ILE A 74 -13.48 2.20 -7.39
N CYS A 75 -14.14 1.34 -8.17
CA CYS A 75 -13.47 0.55 -9.21
C CYS A 75 -12.81 1.45 -10.26
N ALA A 76 -13.53 2.46 -10.74
CA ALA A 76 -13.02 3.38 -11.76
C ALA A 76 -11.84 4.23 -11.26
N LEU A 77 -11.90 4.71 -10.01
CA LEU A 77 -10.81 5.45 -9.38
C LEU A 77 -9.59 4.56 -9.11
N MET A 78 -9.76 3.30 -8.72
CA MET A 78 -8.66 2.35 -8.58
C MET A 78 -7.94 2.11 -9.91
N ILE A 79 -8.70 1.98 -11.00
CA ILE A 79 -8.15 1.88 -12.37
C ILE A 79 -7.38 3.15 -12.73
N MET A 80 -7.95 4.33 -12.51
CA MET A 80 -7.28 5.59 -12.85
C MET A 80 -6.04 5.85 -11.99
N GLY A 81 -6.10 5.54 -10.70
CA GLY A 81 -4.95 5.62 -9.78
C GLY A 81 -3.82 4.69 -10.21
N ARG A 82 -4.14 3.45 -10.60
CA ARG A 82 -3.15 2.54 -11.20
C ARG A 82 -2.56 3.13 -12.49
N GLY A 83 -3.38 3.77 -13.33
CA GLY A 83 -2.93 4.46 -14.54
C GLY A 83 -1.90 5.55 -14.26
N LEU A 84 -2.10 6.38 -13.23
CA LEU A 84 -1.10 7.39 -12.83
C LEU A 84 0.23 6.77 -12.41
N VAL A 85 0.18 5.68 -11.63
CA VAL A 85 1.39 5.01 -11.13
C VAL A 85 2.17 4.35 -12.28
N VAL A 86 1.50 3.56 -13.12
CA VAL A 86 2.14 2.81 -14.21
C VAL A 86 2.68 3.73 -15.33
N THR A 87 2.03 4.87 -15.55
CA THR A 87 2.52 5.85 -16.54
C THR A 87 3.64 6.74 -16.02
N GLY A 88 3.94 6.70 -14.71
CA GLY A 88 4.95 7.56 -14.09
C GLY A 88 4.50 9.01 -13.95
N ALA A 89 3.17 9.27 -13.97
CA ALA A 89 2.61 10.62 -13.79
C ALA A 89 3.04 11.28 -12.47
N LEU A 90 3.40 10.45 -11.48
CA LEU A 90 3.86 10.88 -10.16
C LEU A 90 5.41 11.04 -10.06
N GLU A 91 6.19 10.67 -11.08
CA GLU A 91 7.67 10.84 -11.06
C GLU A 91 8.17 12.29 -11.01
N PRO A 92 7.51 13.29 -11.64
CA PRO A 92 7.95 14.68 -11.53
C PRO A 92 7.98 15.15 -10.07
N ALA A 93 7.01 14.72 -9.27
CA ALA A 93 6.93 15.01 -7.84
C ALA A 93 8.14 14.44 -7.08
N ALA A 94 8.55 13.20 -7.40
CA ALA A 94 9.75 12.58 -6.84
C ALA A 94 11.04 13.38 -7.16
N ARG A 95 11.21 13.86 -8.39
CA ARG A 95 12.39 14.65 -8.80
C ARG A 95 12.45 16.01 -8.12
N VAL A 96 11.30 16.65 -7.90
CA VAL A 96 11.24 17.90 -7.12
C VAL A 96 11.73 17.63 -5.71
N LEU A 97 11.31 16.51 -5.11
CA LEU A 97 11.70 16.12 -3.77
C LEU A 97 13.22 15.97 -3.62
N GLU A 98 13.85 15.20 -4.51
CA GLU A 98 15.31 15.00 -4.49
C GLU A 98 16.09 16.34 -4.51
N ARG A 99 15.63 17.32 -5.30
CA ARG A 99 16.28 18.64 -5.36
C ARG A 99 16.12 19.44 -4.08
N VAL A 100 14.94 19.44 -3.47
CA VAL A 100 14.67 20.24 -2.25
C VAL A 100 15.44 19.66 -1.06
N TRP A 101 15.53 18.34 -0.97
CA TRP A 101 16.28 17.66 0.09
C TRP A 101 17.79 17.99 0.04
N ASN A 102 18.35 18.17 -1.16
CA ASN A 102 19.74 18.60 -1.33
C ASN A 102 19.99 20.05 -0.87
N LEU A 103 18.96 20.90 -0.82
CA LEU A 103 19.09 22.29 -0.37
C LEU A 103 19.02 22.41 1.16
N ASN A 104 18.03 21.77 1.79
CA ASN A 104 17.84 21.80 3.23
C ASN A 104 16.98 20.61 3.68
N LEU A 105 17.48 19.83 4.66
CA LEU A 105 16.79 18.64 5.18
C LEU A 105 15.43 18.95 5.81
N GLN A 106 15.30 20.06 6.56
CA GLN A 106 14.03 20.43 7.18
C GLN A 106 13.00 20.91 6.17
N LEU A 107 13.45 21.65 5.16
CA LEU A 107 12.59 22.08 4.04
C LEU A 107 12.20 20.88 3.18
N GLY A 108 13.13 19.95 2.94
CA GLY A 108 12.90 18.69 2.26
C GLY A 108 11.78 17.91 2.94
N MET A 109 11.86 17.74 4.26
CA MET A 109 10.82 17.08 5.05
C MET A 109 9.46 17.78 4.92
N LEU A 110 9.40 19.10 5.10
CA LEU A 110 8.16 19.86 4.99
C LEU A 110 7.52 19.71 3.60
N VAL A 111 8.31 19.89 2.54
CA VAL A 111 7.84 19.74 1.16
C VAL A 111 7.38 18.31 0.90
N SER A 112 8.06 17.30 1.44
CA SER A 112 7.57 15.92 1.34
C SER A 112 6.23 15.70 2.01
N LEU A 113 6.01 16.25 3.20
CA LEU A 113 4.74 16.11 3.90
C LEU A 113 3.60 16.78 3.11
N LEU A 114 3.84 17.99 2.59
CA LEU A 114 2.87 18.71 1.76
C LEU A 114 2.58 17.98 0.45
N LEU A 115 3.62 17.43 -0.18
CA LEU A 115 3.49 16.67 -1.42
C LEU A 115 2.73 15.36 -1.19
N ALA A 116 3.07 14.61 -0.15
CA ALA A 116 2.41 13.38 0.21
C ALA A 116 0.93 13.60 0.54
N PHE A 117 0.64 14.64 1.33
CA PHE A 117 -0.72 15.10 1.62
C PHE A 117 -1.49 15.41 0.33
N GLY A 118 -0.93 16.28 -0.53
CA GLY A 118 -1.61 16.70 -1.77
C GLY A 118 -1.80 15.58 -2.79
N LEU A 119 -0.82 14.67 -2.93
CA LEU A 119 -0.96 13.50 -3.79
C LEU A 119 -2.04 12.55 -3.27
N SER A 120 -2.13 12.35 -1.95
CA SER A 120 -3.14 11.46 -1.37
C SER A 120 -4.57 12.03 -1.40
N MET A 121 -4.73 13.35 -1.56
CA MET A 121 -6.05 13.95 -1.81
C MET A 121 -6.69 13.45 -3.12
N VAL A 122 -5.90 12.91 -4.04
CA VAL A 122 -6.32 12.56 -5.40
C VAL A 122 -6.12 11.08 -5.69
N VAL A 123 -5.09 10.47 -5.10
CA VAL A 123 -4.71 9.07 -5.30
C VAL A 123 -4.82 8.33 -3.98
N ASN A 124 -5.30 7.09 -4.00
CA ASN A 124 -5.33 6.25 -2.80
C ASN A 124 -3.96 6.17 -2.08
N ASP A 125 -4.00 6.06 -0.76
CA ASP A 125 -2.82 6.13 0.12
C ASP A 125 -1.70 5.16 -0.25
N THR A 126 -2.04 3.90 -0.55
CA THR A 126 -1.06 2.82 -0.75
C THR A 126 -0.14 3.09 -1.96
N PRO A 127 -0.65 3.40 -3.17
CA PRO A 127 0.20 3.78 -4.29
C PRO A 127 1.09 4.99 -4.02
N VAL A 128 0.61 6.01 -3.30
CA VAL A 128 1.41 7.20 -2.95
C VAL A 128 2.56 6.81 -2.03
N LEU A 129 2.29 6.04 -0.98
CA LEU A 129 3.35 5.58 -0.08
C LEU A 129 4.37 4.69 -0.79
N VAL A 130 3.92 3.70 -1.57
CA VAL A 130 4.82 2.78 -2.31
C VAL A 130 5.75 3.53 -3.26
N LEU A 131 5.28 4.65 -3.84
CA LEU A 131 6.11 5.52 -4.67
C LEU A 131 7.17 6.27 -3.85
N LEU A 132 6.78 6.84 -2.70
CA LEU A 132 7.63 7.73 -1.90
C LEU A 132 8.60 6.97 -1.00
N LEU A 133 8.23 5.79 -0.53
CA LEU A 133 9.03 4.92 0.36
C LEU A 133 10.47 4.71 -0.15
N PRO A 134 10.72 4.23 -1.40
CA PRO A 134 12.09 4.02 -1.87
C PRO A 134 12.89 5.32 -1.99
N ILE A 135 12.25 6.46 -2.24
CA ILE A 135 12.93 7.77 -2.32
C ILE A 135 13.46 8.14 -0.94
N PHE A 136 12.63 7.98 0.09
CA PHE A 136 13.02 8.26 1.47
C PHE A 136 14.09 7.31 1.99
N VAL A 137 14.00 6.02 1.66
CA VAL A 137 15.04 5.04 1.99
C VAL A 137 16.36 5.40 1.30
N ALA A 138 16.34 5.75 0.01
CA ALA A 138 17.54 6.17 -0.73
C ALA A 138 18.14 7.48 -0.20
N LEU A 139 17.30 8.46 0.18
CA LEU A 139 17.75 9.71 0.81
C LEU A 139 18.40 9.43 2.17
N ALA A 140 17.82 8.53 2.97
CA ALA A 140 18.40 8.12 4.26
C ALA A 140 19.78 7.47 4.07
N GLN A 141 19.94 6.59 3.07
CA GLN A 141 21.23 5.95 2.73
C GLN A 141 22.30 6.97 2.28
N ARG A 142 21.90 8.08 1.66
CA ARG A 142 22.81 9.18 1.26
C ARG A 142 23.19 10.12 2.41
N GLY A 143 22.85 9.79 3.64
CA GLY A 143 23.20 10.60 4.82
C GLY A 143 22.25 11.80 5.07
N ALA A 144 21.03 11.77 4.52
CA ALA A 144 20.00 12.76 4.85
C ALA A 144 19.35 12.44 6.22
N MET A 145 18.02 12.62 6.36
CA MET A 145 17.32 12.20 7.57
C MET A 145 17.10 10.68 7.59
N PRO A 146 17.22 10.02 8.77
CA PRO A 146 16.96 8.59 8.89
C PRO A 146 15.54 8.22 8.44
N ALA A 147 15.39 7.05 7.79
CA ALA A 147 14.08 6.50 7.43
C ALA A 147 13.18 6.37 8.68
N SER A 148 13.77 5.96 9.81
CA SER A 148 13.07 5.86 11.11
C SER A 148 12.51 7.19 11.62
N LYS A 149 12.99 8.35 11.15
CA LYS A 149 12.44 9.66 11.55
C LYS A 149 11.46 10.24 10.55
N THR A 150 11.33 9.65 9.37
CA THR A 150 10.63 10.28 8.23
C THR A 150 9.44 9.48 7.73
N LEU A 151 9.47 8.15 7.81
CA LEU A 151 8.44 7.29 7.21
C LEU A 151 7.08 7.33 7.94
N ILE A 152 7.04 7.30 9.29
CA ILE A 152 5.76 7.47 10.02
C ILE A 152 5.14 8.86 9.75
N PRO A 153 5.88 9.99 9.82
CA PRO A 153 5.32 11.30 9.46
C PRO A 153 4.83 11.40 8.03
N LEU A 154 5.58 10.81 7.09
CA LEU A 154 5.18 10.77 5.70
C LEU A 154 3.85 10.04 5.53
N ASN A 155 3.73 8.85 6.10
CA ASN A 155 2.50 8.05 6.02
C ASN A 155 1.33 8.73 6.74
N ALA A 156 1.56 9.40 7.88
CA ALA A 156 0.54 10.22 8.53
C ALA A 156 0.06 11.36 7.61
N ALA A 157 0.96 12.04 6.89
CA ALA A 157 0.57 13.07 5.92
C ALA A 157 -0.22 12.49 4.74
N VAL A 158 0.16 11.30 4.23
CA VAL A 158 -0.62 10.56 3.21
C VAL A 158 -2.04 10.30 3.72
N LEU A 159 -2.20 9.74 4.92
CA LEU A 159 -3.50 9.42 5.50
C LEU A 159 -4.38 10.66 5.74
N ILE A 160 -3.82 11.76 6.24
CA ILE A 160 -4.56 13.03 6.40
C ILE A 160 -4.95 13.59 5.01
N GLY A 161 -4.09 13.42 4.00
CA GLY A 161 -4.39 13.80 2.62
C GLY A 161 -5.54 12.99 2.02
N GLY A 162 -5.51 11.66 2.18
CA GLY A 162 -6.58 10.76 1.74
C GLY A 162 -7.91 11.05 2.43
N MET A 163 -7.86 11.45 3.71
CA MET A 163 -9.03 11.89 4.45
C MET A 163 -9.64 13.20 3.91
N ALA A 164 -8.88 14.06 3.23
CA ALA A 164 -9.32 15.40 2.89
C ALA A 164 -10.33 15.47 1.74
N THR A 165 -10.48 14.43 0.92
CA THR A 165 -11.45 14.41 -0.19
C THR A 165 -12.26 13.13 -0.19
N THR A 166 -13.41 13.14 -0.87
CA THR A 166 -14.23 11.92 -1.01
C THR A 166 -13.52 10.84 -1.82
N ILE A 167 -12.67 11.24 -2.77
CA ILE A 167 -11.96 10.35 -3.69
C ILE A 167 -10.67 9.78 -3.07
N GLY A 168 -10.11 10.43 -2.05
CA GLY A 168 -8.80 10.08 -1.49
C GLY A 168 -8.71 8.65 -0.93
N THR A 169 -9.82 8.10 -0.39
CA THR A 169 -9.85 6.70 0.04
C THR A 169 -11.16 6.00 -0.35
N SER A 170 -11.08 4.68 -0.56
CA SER A 170 -12.27 3.84 -0.79
C SER A 170 -13.25 3.86 0.37
N THR A 171 -12.76 4.08 1.59
CA THR A 171 -13.59 4.17 2.80
C THR A 171 -14.44 5.43 2.80
N ASN A 172 -13.90 6.56 2.33
CA ASN A 172 -14.66 7.81 2.21
C ASN A 172 -15.83 7.66 1.24
N LEU A 173 -15.59 7.03 0.08
CA LEU A 173 -16.65 6.71 -0.89
C LEU A 173 -17.72 5.78 -0.31
N LEU A 174 -17.32 4.83 0.53
CA LEU A 174 -18.25 3.94 1.20
C LEU A 174 -19.14 4.70 2.20
N VAL A 175 -18.56 5.52 3.07
CA VAL A 175 -19.33 6.34 4.03
C VAL A 175 -20.30 7.27 3.31
N VAL A 176 -19.83 7.99 2.28
CA VAL A 176 -20.68 8.89 1.49
C VAL A 176 -21.78 8.13 0.74
N GLY A 177 -21.48 6.92 0.23
CA GLY A 177 -22.47 6.07 -0.41
C GLY A 177 -23.57 5.62 0.55
N ILE A 178 -23.20 5.14 1.74
CA ILE A 178 -24.15 4.74 2.78
C ILE A 178 -24.97 5.95 3.27
N ALA A 179 -24.34 7.11 3.43
CA ALA A 179 -25.00 8.36 3.78
C ALA A 179 -26.10 8.74 2.79
N GLN A 180 -25.85 8.61 1.50
CA GLN A 180 -26.85 8.86 0.46
C GLN A 180 -28.01 7.87 0.53
N ASP A 181 -27.73 6.58 0.75
CA ASP A 181 -28.75 5.55 0.96
C ASP A 181 -29.60 5.82 2.22
N LEU A 182 -29.02 6.50 3.22
CA LEU A 182 -29.72 6.97 4.43
C LEU A 182 -30.58 8.24 4.20
N GLY A 183 -30.58 8.80 2.99
CA GLY A 183 -31.35 10.00 2.65
C GLY A 183 -30.60 11.33 2.84
N LEU A 184 -29.28 11.31 3.10
CA LEU A 184 -28.48 12.54 3.09
C LEU A 184 -28.32 13.08 1.65
N PRO A 185 -28.24 14.41 1.48
CA PRO A 185 -27.87 15.01 0.21
C PRO A 185 -26.53 14.50 -0.32
N HIS A 186 -26.35 14.62 -1.63
CA HIS A 186 -25.09 14.24 -2.27
C HIS A 186 -23.91 15.07 -1.76
N ILE A 187 -23.00 14.42 -1.03
CA ILE A 187 -21.73 15.01 -0.59
C ILE A 187 -20.76 15.08 -1.79
N SER A 188 -20.40 16.29 -2.19
CA SER A 188 -19.45 16.53 -3.29
C SER A 188 -18.00 16.21 -2.89
N VAL A 189 -17.12 16.01 -3.88
CA VAL A 189 -15.72 15.59 -3.68
C VAL A 189 -14.95 16.46 -2.68
N PHE A 190 -15.16 17.78 -2.74
CA PHE A 190 -14.44 18.76 -1.93
C PHE A 190 -15.28 19.35 -0.78
N HIS A 191 -16.42 18.74 -0.47
CA HIS A 191 -17.42 19.30 0.44
C HIS A 191 -16.86 19.58 1.84
N TYR A 192 -16.16 18.62 2.43
CA TYR A 192 -15.55 18.73 3.75
C TYR A 192 -14.03 19.00 3.70
N THR A 193 -13.47 19.23 2.51
CA THR A 193 -12.04 19.53 2.33
C THR A 193 -11.58 20.75 3.11
N PRO A 194 -12.32 21.89 3.16
CA PRO A 194 -11.90 23.04 3.96
C PRO A 194 -11.70 22.71 5.44
N ILE A 195 -12.55 21.84 6.00
CA ILE A 195 -12.46 21.40 7.40
C ILE A 195 -11.18 20.60 7.63
N VAL A 196 -10.88 19.64 6.74
CA VAL A 196 -9.66 18.83 6.86
C VAL A 196 -8.40 19.65 6.59
N LEU A 197 -8.43 20.61 5.67
CA LEU A 197 -7.33 21.55 5.44
C LEU A 197 -7.04 22.40 6.67
N ALA A 198 -8.09 22.91 7.34
CA ALA A 198 -7.93 23.64 8.59
C ALA A 198 -7.35 22.76 9.72
N ALA A 199 -7.77 21.50 9.82
CA ALA A 199 -7.16 20.54 10.76
C ALA A 199 -5.70 20.21 10.38
N ALA A 200 -5.39 20.10 9.08
CA ALA A 200 -4.04 19.84 8.57
C ALA A 200 -3.07 20.98 8.90
N LEU A 201 -3.54 22.23 8.99
CA LEU A 201 -2.71 23.35 9.46
C LEU A 201 -2.20 23.17 10.89
N VAL A 202 -2.87 22.36 11.71
CA VAL A 202 -2.42 22.00 13.07
C VAL A 202 -1.60 20.71 13.06
N ALA A 203 -2.03 19.71 12.28
CA ALA A 203 -1.39 18.41 12.23
C ALA A 203 -0.04 18.42 11.50
N LEU A 204 0.08 19.10 10.36
CA LEU A 204 1.32 19.12 9.56
C LEU A 204 2.51 19.72 10.33
N PRO A 205 2.37 20.84 11.08
CA PRO A 205 3.44 21.30 11.97
C PRO A 205 3.82 20.28 13.05
N TYR A 206 2.85 19.54 13.61
CA TYR A 206 3.16 18.45 14.56
C TYR A 206 3.97 17.34 13.87
N LEU A 207 3.56 16.90 12.68
CA LEU A 207 4.27 15.89 11.87
C LEU A 207 5.67 16.35 11.46
N TRP A 208 5.86 17.64 11.25
CA TRP A 208 7.13 18.21 10.83
C TRP A 208 8.11 18.45 11.99
N LEU A 209 7.62 19.00 13.11
CA LEU A 209 8.48 19.51 14.19
C LEU A 209 8.54 18.59 15.42
N VAL A 210 7.43 17.93 15.76
CA VAL A 210 7.31 17.20 17.02
C VAL A 210 7.53 15.70 16.78
N MET A 211 6.85 15.15 15.80
CA MET A 211 6.84 13.71 15.58
C MET A 211 8.23 13.10 15.26
N PRO A 212 9.07 13.71 14.39
CA PRO A 212 10.41 13.20 14.09
C PRO A 212 11.34 13.22 15.32
N ARG A 213 11.05 14.05 16.33
CA ARG A 213 11.82 14.12 17.59
C ARG A 213 11.40 13.06 18.60
N LEU A 214 10.17 12.53 18.48
CA LEU A 214 9.66 11.47 19.35
C LEU A 214 10.11 10.07 18.89
N LEU A 215 10.43 9.93 17.60
CA LEU A 215 10.82 8.69 16.96
C LEU A 215 12.30 8.34 17.22
N PRO A 216 12.62 7.03 17.29
CA PRO A 216 13.99 6.59 17.48
C PRO A 216 14.87 6.92 16.26
N ASP A 217 16.15 7.17 16.53
CA ASP A 217 17.17 7.33 15.50
C ASP A 217 17.89 5.99 15.30
N ASN A 218 17.54 5.28 14.23
CA ASN A 218 18.15 4.01 13.88
C ASN A 218 19.27 4.19 12.84
N SER A 219 19.76 5.42 12.62
CA SER A 219 20.85 5.71 11.66
C SER A 219 22.11 4.89 11.92
N THR A 220 22.39 4.55 13.17
CA THR A 220 23.55 3.73 13.57
C THR A 220 23.33 2.23 13.40
N ALA A 221 22.09 1.77 13.28
CA ALA A 221 21.74 0.38 12.97
C ALA A 221 21.74 0.11 11.44
N ALA A 222 21.87 1.16 10.64
CA ALA A 222 21.87 1.10 9.18
C ALA A 222 23.26 0.91 8.55
N THR A 223 24.19 0.26 9.24
CA THR A 223 25.02 -0.69 8.49
C THR A 223 24.17 -1.95 8.40
N LYS A 224 23.21 -1.96 7.46
CA LYS A 224 22.64 -3.21 6.96
C LYS A 224 23.88 -4.02 6.60
N ALA A 225 24.24 -5.02 7.41
CA ALA A 225 25.48 -5.75 7.21
C ALA A 225 25.47 -6.17 5.74
N GLU A 226 26.37 -5.62 4.93
CA GLU A 226 26.29 -5.80 3.49
C GLU A 226 26.26 -7.31 3.24
N ARG A 227 25.24 -7.76 2.49
CA ARG A 227 25.05 -9.18 2.26
C ARG A 227 26.31 -9.69 1.58
N ARG A 228 27.00 -10.60 2.25
CA ARG A 228 28.15 -11.29 1.67
C ARG A 228 27.64 -12.41 0.80
N PHE A 229 27.95 -12.34 -0.48
CA PHE A 229 27.67 -13.36 -1.47
C PHE A 229 28.87 -14.29 -1.57
N PHE A 230 28.61 -15.59 -1.55
CA PHE A 230 29.60 -16.63 -1.80
C PHE A 230 29.55 -17.03 -3.28
N SER A 231 30.71 -17.19 -3.89
CA SER A 231 30.84 -17.57 -5.30
C SER A 231 32.08 -18.43 -5.54
N HIS A 232 32.10 -19.13 -6.67
CA HIS A 232 33.26 -19.89 -7.12
C HIS A 232 33.99 -19.12 -8.22
N LEU A 233 35.19 -18.63 -7.90
CA LEU A 233 36.08 -18.00 -8.86
C LEU A 233 36.86 -19.07 -9.63
N ARG A 234 36.66 -19.14 -10.94
CA ARG A 234 37.47 -19.97 -11.83
C ARG A 234 38.68 -19.18 -12.31
N VAL A 235 39.88 -19.70 -12.04
CA VAL A 235 41.13 -19.14 -12.57
C VAL A 235 41.24 -19.54 -14.04
N THR A 236 41.28 -18.56 -14.93
CA THR A 236 41.49 -18.78 -16.38
C THR A 236 42.95 -18.52 -16.76
N GLU A 237 43.41 -19.03 -17.91
CA GLU A 237 44.76 -18.74 -18.42
C GLU A 237 44.99 -17.23 -18.67
N ALA A 238 43.93 -16.49 -19.00
CA ALA A 238 43.96 -15.05 -19.17
C ALA A 238 43.83 -14.24 -17.85
N SER A 239 43.73 -14.92 -16.71
CA SER A 239 43.56 -14.26 -15.40
C SER A 239 44.91 -13.79 -14.86
N ASP A 240 44.92 -12.59 -14.26
CA ASP A 240 46.07 -12.02 -13.55
C ASP A 240 46.53 -12.88 -12.34
N LEU A 241 45.70 -13.87 -11.95
CA LEU A 241 45.98 -14.82 -10.88
C LEU A 241 46.96 -15.92 -11.32
N ALA A 242 46.92 -16.36 -12.58
CA ALA A 242 47.61 -17.58 -13.02
C ALA A 242 49.13 -17.51 -12.80
N GLY A 243 49.70 -18.52 -12.12
CA GLY A 243 51.13 -18.64 -11.84
C GLY A 243 51.68 -17.77 -10.71
N ARG A 244 50.86 -16.95 -10.07
CA ARG A 244 51.25 -16.11 -8.92
C ARG A 244 50.95 -16.79 -7.58
N TYR A 245 51.56 -16.29 -6.51
CA TYR A 245 51.23 -16.68 -5.14
C TYR A 245 50.22 -15.74 -4.50
N PHE A 246 49.46 -16.23 -3.51
CA PHE A 246 48.45 -15.44 -2.78
C PHE A 246 49.01 -14.13 -2.21
N ASP A 247 50.22 -14.18 -1.62
CA ASP A 247 50.83 -13.03 -0.95
C ASP A 247 51.18 -11.89 -1.92
N GLU A 248 51.38 -12.18 -3.21
CA GLU A 248 51.64 -11.17 -4.25
C GLU A 248 50.37 -10.42 -4.68
N ILE A 249 49.19 -10.99 -4.42
CA ILE A 249 47.90 -10.47 -4.89
C ILE A 249 47.08 -9.91 -3.74
N ALA A 250 47.34 -10.34 -2.49
CA ALA A 250 46.63 -9.91 -1.30
C ALA A 250 46.52 -8.37 -1.18
N ALA A 251 47.56 -7.64 -1.56
CA ALA A 251 47.58 -6.17 -1.55
C ALA A 251 46.71 -5.50 -2.64
N ARG A 252 46.31 -6.24 -3.68
CA ARG A 252 45.45 -5.76 -4.79
C ARG A 252 43.98 -6.12 -4.60
N LEU A 253 43.62 -6.88 -3.57
CA LEU A 253 42.25 -7.29 -3.31
C LEU A 253 41.43 -6.14 -2.69
N PRO A 254 40.17 -5.95 -3.10
CA PRO A 254 39.25 -5.04 -2.42
C PRO A 254 39.08 -5.42 -0.94
N ALA A 255 38.86 -4.42 -0.07
CA ALA A 255 38.67 -4.64 1.37
C ALA A 255 37.48 -5.57 1.68
N ASP A 256 36.44 -5.51 0.83
CA ASP A 256 35.19 -6.25 0.98
C ASP A 256 35.17 -7.58 0.21
N PHE A 257 36.33 -8.07 -0.24
CA PHE A 257 36.52 -9.33 -0.94
C PHE A 257 37.47 -10.26 -0.16
N ARG A 258 37.13 -11.55 -0.04
CA ARG A 258 37.97 -12.55 0.63
C ARG A 258 37.94 -13.89 -0.10
N PHE A 259 39.05 -14.60 -0.03
CA PHE A 259 39.08 -16.04 -0.30
C PHE A 259 38.71 -16.76 0.99
N GLU A 260 37.73 -17.67 0.93
CA GLU A 260 37.32 -18.47 2.10
C GLU A 260 38.34 -19.56 2.43
N GLU A 261 39.09 -19.99 1.42
CA GLU A 261 40.22 -20.91 1.57
C GLU A 261 41.49 -20.23 1.07
N ARG A 262 42.53 -20.19 1.90
CA ARG A 262 43.85 -19.73 1.47
C ARG A 262 44.41 -20.75 0.47
N PRO A 263 44.67 -20.36 -0.79
CA PRO A 263 45.24 -21.29 -1.76
C PRO A 263 46.69 -21.60 -1.36
N ASP A 264 46.98 -22.88 -1.11
CA ASP A 264 48.35 -23.35 -0.96
C ASP A 264 49.01 -23.46 -2.35
N GLY A 265 50.17 -22.81 -2.51
CA GLY A 265 50.95 -22.78 -3.74
C GLY A 265 50.50 -21.72 -4.75
N GLN A 266 50.88 -21.90 -6.01
CA GLN A 266 50.52 -21.00 -7.10
C GLN A 266 49.07 -21.22 -7.54
N PHE A 267 48.42 -20.15 -8.02
CA PHE A 267 47.13 -20.28 -8.69
C PHE A 267 47.30 -21.05 -10.00
N VAL A 268 46.61 -22.19 -10.12
CA VAL A 268 46.60 -23.03 -11.31
C VAL A 268 45.37 -22.74 -12.16
N ALA A 269 45.56 -22.56 -13.47
CA ALA A 269 44.46 -22.39 -14.41
C ALA A 269 43.50 -23.60 -14.36
N GLY A 270 42.20 -23.34 -14.39
CA GLY A 270 41.15 -24.35 -14.26
C GLY A 270 40.70 -24.65 -12.84
N ARG A 271 41.46 -24.23 -11.80
CA ARG A 271 41.05 -24.38 -10.40
C ARG A 271 39.90 -23.45 -10.06
N GLN A 272 38.93 -23.95 -9.30
CA GLN A 272 37.85 -23.17 -8.69
C GLN A 272 38.22 -22.84 -7.25
N LEU A 273 38.02 -21.60 -6.85
CA LEU A 273 38.30 -21.11 -5.51
C LEU A 273 37.05 -20.48 -4.92
N LEU A 274 36.73 -20.82 -3.68
CA LEU A 274 35.59 -20.22 -2.98
C LEU A 274 35.97 -18.81 -2.52
N ILE A 275 35.15 -17.85 -2.94
CA ILE A 275 35.32 -16.43 -2.64
C ILE A 275 34.04 -15.90 -1.99
N SER A 276 34.18 -14.87 -1.16
CA SER A 276 33.06 -14.12 -0.64
C SER A 276 33.30 -12.62 -0.73
N GLY A 277 32.23 -11.88 -0.96
CA GLY A 277 32.29 -10.43 -0.92
C GLY A 277 30.92 -9.79 -1.06
N THR A 278 30.91 -8.48 -0.94
CA THR A 278 29.71 -7.66 -1.17
C THR A 278 29.49 -7.51 -2.68
N HIS A 279 28.34 -6.98 -3.12
CA HIS A 279 28.05 -6.83 -4.55
C HIS A 279 29.16 -6.05 -5.28
N GLU A 280 29.55 -4.88 -4.74
CA GLU A 280 30.63 -4.06 -5.28
C GLU A 280 32.01 -4.72 -5.12
N GLY A 281 32.25 -5.40 -4.00
CA GLY A 281 33.49 -6.12 -3.73
C GLY A 281 33.77 -7.22 -4.76
N LEU A 282 32.74 -8.02 -5.10
CA LEU A 282 32.83 -9.06 -6.12
C LEU A 282 33.04 -8.47 -7.52
N GLU A 283 32.30 -7.42 -7.88
CA GLU A 283 32.43 -6.79 -9.20
C GLU A 283 33.83 -6.18 -9.40
N ASN A 284 34.33 -5.45 -8.39
CA ASN A 284 35.67 -4.87 -8.42
C ASN A 284 36.75 -5.95 -8.47
N ALA A 285 36.61 -7.02 -7.70
CA ALA A 285 37.55 -8.14 -7.74
C ALA A 285 37.55 -8.82 -9.13
N MET A 286 36.39 -9.00 -9.77
CA MET A 286 36.32 -9.55 -11.12
C MET A 286 37.02 -8.64 -12.15
N ARG A 287 36.84 -7.32 -12.04
CA ARG A 287 37.48 -6.33 -12.92
C ARG A 287 39.00 -6.33 -12.77
N VAL A 288 39.49 -6.42 -11.53
CA VAL A 288 40.93 -6.36 -11.20
C VAL A 288 41.64 -7.69 -11.47
N LEU A 289 41.01 -8.82 -11.19
CA LEU A 289 41.63 -10.14 -11.26
C LEU A 289 41.39 -10.87 -12.60
N ARG A 290 40.50 -10.34 -13.45
CA ARG A 290 40.08 -10.96 -14.73
C ARG A 290 39.68 -12.43 -14.58
N GLY A 291 39.15 -12.81 -13.42
CA GLY A 291 38.65 -14.15 -13.16
C GLY A 291 37.16 -14.27 -13.51
N GLN A 292 36.67 -15.50 -13.67
CA GLN A 292 35.29 -15.76 -14.04
C GLN A 292 34.53 -16.38 -12.86
N VAL A 293 33.42 -15.75 -12.45
CA VAL A 293 32.51 -16.26 -11.39
C VAL A 293 31.30 -17.03 -11.96
N ALA A 294 31.13 -16.95 -13.27
CA ALA A 294 30.12 -17.67 -14.04
C ALA A 294 30.75 -18.20 -15.35
N PRO A 295 30.15 -19.20 -16.01
CA PRO A 295 30.74 -19.76 -17.24
C PRO A 295 30.89 -18.69 -18.34
N ALA A 296 32.08 -18.62 -18.96
CA ALA A 296 32.43 -17.65 -20.00
C ALA A 296 31.34 -17.49 -21.08
N TRP A 297 30.86 -18.63 -21.60
CA TRP A 297 29.86 -18.66 -22.67
C TRP A 297 28.57 -17.92 -22.31
N VAL A 298 28.15 -17.92 -21.04
CA VAL A 298 26.93 -17.23 -20.60
C VAL A 298 27.16 -15.72 -20.60
N LEU A 299 28.28 -15.29 -20.03
CA LEU A 299 28.63 -13.88 -19.94
C LEU A 299 28.89 -13.27 -21.32
N ASP A 300 29.55 -14.02 -22.20
CA ASP A 300 29.81 -13.62 -23.58
C ASP A 300 28.51 -13.51 -24.39
N ASN A 301 27.56 -14.44 -24.19
CA ASN A 301 26.25 -14.38 -24.82
C ASN A 301 25.45 -13.17 -24.33
N ILE A 302 25.38 -12.94 -23.01
CA ILE A 302 24.71 -11.77 -22.43
C ILE A 302 25.30 -10.47 -23.00
N ALA A 303 26.62 -10.37 -23.05
CA ALA A 303 27.30 -9.17 -23.56
C ALA A 303 27.11 -8.99 -25.08
N ALA A 304 27.11 -10.08 -25.86
CA ALA A 304 26.85 -10.03 -27.30
C ALA A 304 25.41 -9.60 -27.60
N GLU A 305 24.45 -10.16 -26.87
CA GLU A 305 23.03 -9.85 -27.02
C GLU A 305 22.73 -8.41 -26.60
N ALA A 306 23.27 -7.97 -25.47
CA ALA A 306 23.20 -6.58 -25.01
C ALA A 306 23.71 -5.59 -26.08
N ARG A 307 24.89 -5.84 -26.67
CA ARG A 307 25.43 -5.02 -27.76
C ARG A 307 24.55 -5.01 -29.01
N SER A 308 23.90 -6.13 -29.32
CA SER A 308 23.04 -6.23 -30.51
C SER A 308 21.71 -5.51 -30.36
N ARG A 309 21.15 -5.49 -29.13
CA ARG A 309 19.85 -4.88 -28.82
C ARG A 309 19.98 -3.43 -28.35
N GLY A 310 21.18 -3.01 -27.94
CA GLY A 310 21.42 -1.69 -27.34
C GLY A 310 20.90 -1.60 -25.89
N ASP A 311 20.76 -2.75 -25.23
CA ASP A 311 20.27 -2.86 -23.86
C ASP A 311 21.42 -2.91 -22.86
N ASP A 312 21.20 -2.36 -21.67
CA ASP A 312 22.15 -2.45 -20.57
C ASP A 312 22.05 -3.80 -19.85
N VAL A 313 23.19 -4.38 -19.51
CA VAL A 313 23.25 -5.58 -18.65
C VAL A 313 22.97 -5.16 -17.21
N GLN A 314 22.03 -5.84 -16.57
CA GLN A 314 21.63 -5.56 -15.19
C GLN A 314 22.17 -6.63 -14.24
N VAL A 315 22.38 -6.24 -12.99
CA VAL A 315 22.65 -7.15 -11.88
C VAL A 315 21.59 -6.89 -10.82
N VAL A 316 20.93 -7.95 -10.35
CA VAL A 316 19.77 -7.85 -9.44
C VAL A 316 19.84 -8.91 -8.35
N GLU A 317 19.35 -8.57 -7.17
CA GLU A 317 19.19 -9.52 -6.07
C GLU A 317 17.82 -10.21 -6.15
N MET A 318 17.79 -11.54 -6.03
CA MET A 318 16.56 -12.34 -6.07
C MET A 318 16.50 -13.31 -4.89
N VAL A 319 15.38 -13.34 -4.17
CA VAL A 319 15.11 -14.28 -3.07
C VAL A 319 14.41 -15.52 -3.60
N VAL A 320 14.90 -16.68 -3.22
CA VAL A 320 14.24 -17.98 -3.45
C VAL A 320 13.04 -18.09 -2.50
N THR A 321 11.82 -18.09 -3.05
CA THR A 321 10.59 -18.26 -2.25
C THR A 321 10.26 -19.73 -2.01
N ALA A 322 9.33 -20.01 -1.09
CA ALA A 322 8.85 -21.36 -0.77
C ALA A 322 8.40 -22.17 -2.00
N ASP A 323 7.84 -21.50 -3.01
CA ASP A 323 7.29 -22.14 -4.21
C ASP A 323 8.35 -22.35 -5.32
N SER A 324 9.61 -22.05 -5.03
CA SER A 324 10.66 -22.04 -6.05
C SER A 324 11.07 -23.43 -6.51
N ARG A 325 11.05 -23.66 -7.84
CA ARG A 325 11.37 -24.96 -8.47
C ARG A 325 12.85 -25.35 -8.38
N ILE A 326 13.71 -24.41 -8.00
CA ILE A 326 15.16 -24.62 -7.87
C ILE A 326 15.55 -25.07 -6.45
N ILE A 327 14.61 -25.11 -5.50
CA ILE A 327 14.86 -25.63 -4.15
C ILE A 327 15.39 -27.07 -4.23
N GLY A 328 16.45 -27.34 -3.48
CA GLY A 328 17.13 -28.63 -3.41
C GLY A 328 18.08 -28.93 -4.59
N ARG A 329 18.11 -28.07 -5.62
CA ARG A 329 19.02 -28.17 -6.78
C ARG A 329 20.29 -27.37 -6.58
N THR A 330 21.34 -27.72 -7.31
CA THR A 330 22.58 -26.93 -7.38
C THR A 330 22.52 -25.98 -8.57
N LEU A 331 23.39 -24.97 -8.62
CA LEU A 331 23.49 -24.08 -9.80
C LEU A 331 23.76 -24.85 -11.10
N ALA A 332 24.48 -25.97 -11.03
CA ALA A 332 24.77 -26.80 -12.19
C ALA A 332 23.54 -27.60 -12.67
N SER A 333 22.70 -28.10 -11.75
CA SER A 333 21.53 -28.93 -12.09
C SER A 333 20.23 -28.15 -12.27
N SER A 334 20.22 -26.85 -11.96
CA SER A 334 19.04 -25.98 -12.11
C SER A 334 18.81 -25.53 -13.56
N GLY A 335 19.84 -25.54 -14.42
CA GLY A 335 19.73 -25.15 -15.83
C GLY A 335 19.48 -23.65 -16.06
N ILE A 336 19.66 -22.81 -15.03
CA ILE A 336 19.33 -21.37 -15.05
C ILE A 336 19.91 -20.65 -16.28
N ALA A 337 21.19 -20.89 -16.56
CA ALA A 337 21.89 -20.26 -17.68
C ALA A 337 21.32 -20.62 -19.06
N HIS A 338 20.89 -21.87 -19.25
CA HIS A 338 20.34 -22.32 -20.53
C HIS A 338 18.87 -21.94 -20.70
N ASN A 339 18.10 -21.97 -19.62
CA ASN A 339 16.65 -21.76 -19.68
C ASN A 339 16.27 -20.27 -19.79
N TYR A 340 17.06 -19.39 -19.19
CA TYR A 340 16.72 -17.97 -19.06
C TYR A 340 17.78 -17.01 -19.60
N GLY A 341 18.96 -17.50 -19.98
CA GLY A 341 20.05 -16.64 -20.45
C GLY A 341 20.61 -15.72 -19.36
N VAL A 342 20.50 -16.10 -18.09
CA VAL A 342 21.00 -15.32 -16.94
C VAL A 342 22.12 -16.06 -16.21
N ALA A 343 23.05 -15.32 -15.62
CA ALA A 343 24.16 -15.87 -14.84
C ALA A 343 24.02 -15.54 -13.35
N VAL A 344 24.14 -16.54 -12.48
CA VAL A 344 24.23 -16.32 -11.04
C VAL A 344 25.67 -16.02 -10.68
N LEU A 345 25.93 -14.82 -10.16
CA LEU A 345 27.24 -14.33 -9.77
C LEU A 345 27.63 -14.75 -8.35
N GLY A 346 26.65 -14.95 -7.46
CA GLY A 346 26.89 -15.37 -6.08
C GLY A 346 25.60 -15.68 -5.32
N ILE A 347 25.76 -16.36 -4.19
CA ILE A 347 24.65 -16.79 -3.32
C ILE A 347 24.92 -16.31 -1.90
N HIS A 348 23.95 -15.62 -1.31
CA HIS A 348 23.94 -15.28 0.11
C HIS A 348 22.94 -16.18 0.84
N LYS A 349 23.39 -16.84 1.91
CA LYS A 349 22.54 -17.69 2.76
C LYS A 349 22.32 -16.98 4.10
N PRO A 350 21.07 -16.65 4.49
CA PRO A 350 20.80 -16.02 5.78
C PRO A 350 21.11 -16.97 6.94
N GLU A 351 21.48 -16.42 8.10
CA GLU A 351 21.69 -17.20 9.33
C GLU A 351 20.39 -17.91 9.74
N ARG A 352 20.42 -19.24 9.84
CA ARG A 352 19.28 -20.05 10.26
C ARG A 352 19.42 -20.38 11.75
N LEU A 353 18.41 -20.02 12.55
CA LEU A 353 18.34 -20.29 14.00
C LEU A 353 18.34 -21.79 14.34
N LEU A 354 17.95 -22.65 13.39
CA LEU A 354 17.91 -24.10 13.49
C LEU A 354 18.41 -24.70 12.16
N GLY A 355 19.59 -25.33 12.18
CA GLY A 355 20.19 -25.98 11.02
C GLY A 355 21.70 -26.23 11.22
N PRO A 356 22.31 -27.16 10.46
CA PRO A 356 23.73 -27.44 10.60
C PRO A 356 24.57 -26.20 10.27
N ARG A 357 25.65 -26.00 11.05
CA ARG A 357 26.60 -24.90 10.87
C ARG A 357 27.29 -24.98 9.50
N ILE A 358 27.82 -23.84 9.09
CA ILE A 358 28.50 -23.52 7.81
C ILE A 358 29.51 -24.61 7.35
N ASP A 359 30.02 -25.42 8.27
CA ASP A 359 31.00 -26.48 8.01
C ASP A 359 30.49 -27.67 7.17
N GLU A 360 29.18 -27.95 7.12
CA GLU A 360 28.62 -29.11 6.37
C GLU A 360 28.26 -28.81 4.90
N LEU A 361 28.30 -27.55 4.47
CA LEU A 361 27.86 -27.10 3.13
C LEU A 361 28.95 -27.14 2.04
N GLN A 362 30.17 -27.58 2.38
CA GLN A 362 31.37 -27.42 1.56
C GLN A 362 31.45 -28.23 0.25
N ARG A 363 30.43 -29.00 -0.17
CA ARG A 363 30.55 -29.82 -1.41
C ARG A 363 29.41 -29.72 -2.42
N GLU A 364 28.20 -29.32 -2.03
CA GLU A 364 27.09 -29.12 -2.96
C GLU A 364 26.20 -27.98 -2.47
N MET A 365 26.43 -26.75 -2.95
CA MET A 365 25.58 -25.58 -2.64
C MET A 365 24.18 -25.78 -3.21
N ARG A 366 23.33 -26.52 -2.50
CA ARG A 366 21.92 -26.67 -2.82
C ARG A 366 21.19 -25.38 -2.44
N LEU A 367 20.37 -24.92 -3.37
CA LEU A 367 19.49 -23.78 -3.19
C LEU A 367 18.37 -24.15 -2.23
N ALA A 368 18.03 -23.25 -1.34
CA ALA A 368 16.96 -23.43 -0.38
C ALA A 368 16.15 -22.15 -0.25
N GLU A 369 14.95 -22.29 0.31
CA GLU A 369 14.10 -21.14 0.60
C GLU A 369 14.83 -20.10 1.45
N GLY A 370 14.64 -18.82 1.09
CA GLY A 370 15.28 -17.68 1.74
C GLY A 370 16.71 -17.39 1.28
N ASP A 371 17.32 -18.25 0.44
CA ASP A 371 18.59 -17.92 -0.19
C ASP A 371 18.42 -16.70 -1.11
N VAL A 372 19.44 -15.84 -1.15
CA VAL A 372 19.48 -14.65 -2.00
C VAL A 372 20.51 -14.84 -3.10
N LEU A 373 20.08 -14.74 -4.35
CA LEU A 373 20.91 -14.89 -5.54
C LEU A 373 21.25 -13.52 -6.11
N LEU A 374 22.53 -13.30 -6.42
CA LEU A 374 22.97 -12.17 -7.22
C LEU A 374 23.01 -12.60 -8.67
N VAL A 375 22.13 -12.06 -9.50
CA VAL A 375 21.89 -12.54 -10.88
C VAL A 375 22.16 -11.44 -11.87
N THR A 376 22.90 -11.73 -12.94
CA THR A 376 23.11 -10.82 -14.07
C THR A 376 22.45 -11.32 -15.35
N GLY A 377 21.92 -10.39 -16.14
CA GLY A 377 21.28 -10.69 -17.41
C GLY A 377 20.59 -9.47 -18.01
N LEU A 378 19.84 -9.71 -19.08
CA LEU A 378 18.95 -8.73 -19.70
C LEU A 378 17.59 -8.69 -18.98
N PRO A 379 16.84 -7.57 -19.03
CA PRO A 379 15.58 -7.41 -18.32
C PRO A 379 14.57 -8.54 -18.57
N ASP A 380 14.39 -8.94 -19.83
CA ASP A 380 13.46 -10.01 -20.22
C ASP A 380 13.80 -11.36 -19.56
N GLY A 381 15.10 -11.71 -19.54
CA GLY A 381 15.58 -12.97 -18.95
C GLY A 381 15.49 -12.97 -17.43
N LEU A 382 15.77 -11.82 -16.80
CA LEU A 382 15.62 -11.65 -15.35
C LEU A 382 14.15 -11.76 -14.91
N GLU A 383 13.22 -11.14 -15.64
CA GLU A 383 11.78 -11.25 -15.36
C GLU A 383 11.26 -12.67 -15.58
N ALA A 384 11.70 -13.34 -16.66
CA ALA A 384 11.36 -14.72 -16.94
C ALA A 384 11.88 -15.67 -15.86
N PHE A 385 13.10 -15.44 -15.34
CA PHE A 385 13.66 -16.24 -14.25
C PHE A 385 12.88 -16.04 -12.94
N ALA A 386 12.57 -14.80 -12.58
CA ALA A 386 11.83 -14.48 -11.36
C ALA A 386 10.40 -15.07 -11.37
N SER A 387 9.67 -14.88 -12.47
CA SER A 387 8.27 -15.31 -12.58
C SER A 387 8.10 -16.82 -12.71
N ASN A 388 8.95 -17.49 -13.49
CA ASN A 388 8.78 -18.91 -13.77
C ASN A 388 9.31 -19.80 -12.63
N ASP A 389 10.41 -19.44 -11.99
CA ASP A 389 11.02 -20.24 -10.92
C ASP A 389 10.73 -19.73 -9.51
N GLY A 390 9.75 -18.83 -9.34
CA GLY A 390 9.27 -18.42 -8.02
C GLY A 390 10.32 -17.68 -7.21
N LEU A 391 10.99 -16.70 -7.82
CA LEU A 391 11.90 -15.80 -7.11
C LEU A 391 11.29 -14.41 -6.97
N LEU A 392 11.58 -13.75 -5.85
CA LEU A 392 11.20 -12.36 -5.61
C LEU A 392 12.43 -11.48 -5.78
N GLN A 393 12.40 -10.58 -6.76
CA GLN A 393 13.45 -9.60 -6.97
C GLN A 393 13.41 -8.55 -5.83
N LEU A 394 14.50 -8.47 -5.06
CA LEU A 394 14.64 -7.55 -3.92
C LEU A 394 14.94 -6.12 -4.37
N GLU A 395 15.67 -5.95 -5.47
CA GLU A 395 16.03 -4.66 -6.04
C GLU A 395 15.80 -4.66 -7.56
N GLY A 396 14.97 -3.72 -8.03
CA GLY A 396 14.95 -3.33 -9.45
C GLY A 396 13.73 -3.74 -10.30
N ALA A 397 12.73 -4.46 -9.78
CA ALA A 397 11.47 -4.67 -10.52
C ALA A 397 10.56 -3.44 -10.47
N LYS A 398 11.05 -2.27 -10.90
CA LYS A 398 10.16 -1.19 -11.30
C LYS A 398 9.74 -1.48 -12.73
N GLU A 399 8.43 -1.71 -12.96
CA GLU A 399 7.85 -1.53 -14.30
C GLU A 399 8.34 -0.17 -14.79
N VAL A 400 9.25 -0.14 -15.77
CA VAL A 400 9.81 1.13 -16.28
C VAL A 400 8.63 1.98 -16.73
N PRO A 401 8.34 3.11 -16.04
CA PRO A 401 7.09 3.79 -16.27
C PRO A 401 7.05 4.32 -17.70
N ARG A 402 5.90 4.17 -18.35
CA ARG A 402 5.71 4.63 -19.73
C ARG A 402 5.56 6.15 -19.74
N ARG A 403 6.69 6.86 -19.56
CA ARG A 403 6.78 8.31 -19.38
C ARG A 403 6.03 9.11 -20.43
N SER A 404 5.92 8.60 -21.67
CA SER A 404 5.18 9.26 -22.75
C SER A 404 3.69 9.46 -22.46
N LYS A 405 3.10 8.69 -21.53
CA LYS A 405 1.67 8.77 -21.17
C LYS A 405 1.39 9.40 -19.81
N ALA A 406 2.42 9.82 -19.08
CA ALA A 406 2.32 10.46 -17.77
C ALA A 406 1.38 11.69 -17.79
N VAL A 407 1.58 12.59 -18.75
CA VAL A 407 0.79 13.82 -18.89
C VAL A 407 -0.67 13.51 -19.26
N VAL A 408 -0.87 12.51 -20.12
CA VAL A 408 -2.21 12.08 -20.55
C VAL A 408 -2.99 11.51 -19.37
N ALA A 409 -2.39 10.61 -18.58
CA ALA A 409 -3.04 10.05 -17.40
C ALA A 409 -3.36 11.13 -16.34
N GLY A 410 -2.43 12.06 -16.10
CA GLY A 410 -2.65 13.22 -15.22
C GLY A 410 -3.80 14.11 -15.68
N ALA A 411 -3.84 14.43 -16.97
CA ALA A 411 -4.92 15.24 -17.56
C ALA A 411 -6.29 14.55 -17.45
N ILE A 412 -6.36 13.24 -17.73
CA ILE A 412 -7.61 12.48 -17.60
C ILE A 412 -8.14 12.52 -16.17
N MET A 413 -7.28 12.28 -15.18
CA MET A 413 -7.71 12.33 -13.78
C MET A 413 -8.16 13.73 -13.37
N LEU A 414 -7.43 14.77 -13.78
CA LEU A 414 -7.79 16.16 -13.49
C LEU A 414 -9.14 16.54 -14.12
N VAL A 415 -9.39 16.13 -15.36
CA VAL A 415 -10.68 16.34 -16.04
C VAL A 415 -11.80 15.59 -15.32
N ALA A 416 -11.60 14.34 -14.94
CA ALA A 416 -12.61 13.55 -14.22
C ALA A 416 -12.99 14.20 -12.87
N ILE A 417 -12.01 14.73 -12.14
CA ILE A 417 -12.24 15.46 -10.88
C ILE A 417 -12.95 16.79 -11.14
N MET A 418 -12.52 17.58 -12.13
CA MET A 418 -13.17 18.85 -12.48
C MET A 418 -14.63 18.66 -12.86
N LEU A 419 -14.95 17.62 -13.66
CA LEU A 419 -16.32 17.29 -14.05
C LEU A 419 -17.20 16.90 -12.84
N ALA A 420 -16.63 16.20 -11.85
CA ALA A 420 -17.36 15.79 -10.66
C ALA A 420 -17.57 16.93 -9.65
N SER A 421 -16.58 17.83 -9.54
CA SER A 421 -16.55 18.87 -8.51
C SER A 421 -17.16 20.19 -8.97
N VAL A 422 -16.64 20.76 -10.07
CA VAL A 422 -17.04 22.09 -10.56
C VAL A 422 -18.29 22.00 -11.42
N GLY A 423 -18.45 20.90 -12.15
CA GLY A 423 -19.50 20.74 -13.15
C GLY A 423 -19.18 21.47 -14.45
N PHE A 424 -19.88 21.11 -15.52
CA PHE A 424 -19.67 21.71 -16.84
C PHE A 424 -20.76 22.74 -17.14
N PRO A 425 -20.43 23.94 -17.68
CA PRO A 425 -21.43 24.90 -18.13
C PRO A 425 -22.17 24.30 -19.33
N TRP A 426 -23.43 23.90 -19.14
CA TRP A 426 -24.28 23.38 -20.19
C TRP A 426 -25.44 24.34 -20.43
N VAL A 427 -25.77 24.56 -21.71
CA VAL A 427 -26.90 25.39 -22.11
C VAL A 427 -28.06 24.49 -22.52
N ASN A 428 -29.19 24.56 -21.83
CA ASN A 428 -30.48 24.03 -22.33
C ASN A 428 -31.40 25.17 -22.75
N ALA A 429 -32.59 24.83 -23.22
CA ALA A 429 -33.62 25.77 -23.64
C ALA A 429 -34.07 26.76 -22.53
N GLN A 430 -33.66 26.55 -21.28
CA GLN A 430 -34.02 27.35 -20.11
C GLN A 430 -32.85 28.19 -19.56
N GLY A 431 -31.65 28.12 -20.16
CA GLY A 431 -30.49 28.93 -19.79
C GLY A 431 -29.19 28.14 -19.58
N LEU A 432 -28.17 28.81 -19.02
CA LEU A 432 -26.88 28.22 -18.67
C LEU A 432 -26.97 27.59 -17.27
N TYR A 433 -26.82 26.27 -17.17
CA TYR A 433 -26.74 25.53 -15.91
C TYR A 433 -25.37 24.86 -15.76
N LEU A 434 -24.84 24.81 -14.54
CA LEU A 434 -23.69 23.96 -14.25
C LEU A 434 -24.18 22.55 -13.97
N LEU A 435 -24.02 21.64 -14.93
CA LEU A 435 -24.31 20.24 -14.71
C LEU A 435 -23.18 19.60 -13.90
N LYS A 436 -23.44 19.29 -12.64
CA LYS A 436 -22.57 18.42 -11.85
C LYS A 436 -22.81 16.98 -12.27
N VAL A 437 -21.77 16.35 -12.81
CA VAL A 437 -21.84 14.95 -13.22
C VAL A 437 -21.56 14.07 -12.00
N PRO A 438 -22.43 13.09 -11.65
CA PRO A 438 -22.14 12.15 -10.58
C PRO A 438 -20.75 11.52 -10.74
N ILE A 439 -20.00 11.40 -9.63
CA ILE A 439 -18.61 10.91 -9.63
C ILE A 439 -18.52 9.54 -10.30
N ALA A 440 -19.53 8.69 -10.16
CA ALA A 440 -19.60 7.39 -10.82
C ALA A 440 -19.47 7.49 -12.35
N ILE A 441 -20.12 8.49 -12.96
CA ILE A 441 -20.09 8.69 -14.42
C ILE A 441 -18.76 9.30 -14.84
N SER A 442 -18.28 10.35 -14.15
CA SER A 442 -17.04 11.03 -14.51
C SER A 442 -15.82 10.12 -14.34
N SER A 443 -15.77 9.35 -13.26
CA SER A 443 -14.69 8.40 -13.00
C SER A 443 -14.72 7.22 -13.97
N LEU A 444 -15.90 6.66 -14.28
CA LEU A 444 -16.04 5.59 -15.26
C LEU A 444 -15.60 6.05 -16.66
N LEU A 445 -16.01 7.24 -17.10
CA LEU A 445 -15.56 7.81 -18.36
C LEU A 445 -14.05 8.01 -18.38
N GLY A 446 -13.47 8.53 -17.29
CA GLY A 446 -12.02 8.67 -17.14
C GLY A 446 -11.28 7.33 -17.25
N ALA A 447 -11.79 6.28 -16.60
CA ALA A 447 -11.24 4.93 -16.72
C ALA A 447 -11.32 4.39 -18.16
N ILE A 448 -12.44 4.59 -18.85
CA ILE A 448 -12.60 4.20 -20.27
C ILE A 448 -11.59 4.94 -21.14
N VAL A 449 -11.42 6.25 -20.97
CA VAL A 449 -10.44 7.04 -21.73
C VAL A 449 -9.01 6.58 -21.43
N MET A 450 -8.69 6.17 -20.19
CA MET A 450 -7.39 5.58 -19.87
C MET A 450 -7.14 4.24 -20.57
N PHE A 451 -8.17 3.43 -20.83
CA PHE A 451 -8.06 2.23 -21.65
C PHE A 451 -7.84 2.56 -23.12
N VAL A 452 -8.65 3.46 -23.68
CA VAL A 452 -8.57 3.85 -25.11
C VAL A 452 -7.24 4.51 -25.44
N THR A 453 -6.74 5.39 -24.56
CA THR A 453 -5.42 6.01 -24.70
C THR A 453 -4.26 5.04 -24.41
N GLY A 454 -4.56 3.85 -23.89
CA GLY A 454 -3.60 2.82 -23.52
C GLY A 454 -2.67 3.22 -22.37
N CYS A 455 -3.13 4.08 -21.46
CA CYS A 455 -2.48 4.36 -20.17
C CYS A 455 -2.54 3.12 -19.27
N VAL A 456 -3.67 2.41 -19.28
CA VAL A 456 -3.87 1.11 -18.63
C VAL A 456 -4.27 0.10 -19.71
N LYS A 457 -3.69 -1.10 -19.70
CA LYS A 457 -4.14 -2.18 -20.57
C LYS A 457 -5.26 -2.99 -19.90
N PHE A 458 -6.26 -3.40 -20.67
CA PHE A 458 -7.44 -4.10 -20.13
C PHE A 458 -7.11 -5.46 -19.51
N ASP A 459 -6.17 -6.20 -20.10
CA ASP A 459 -5.63 -7.48 -19.58
C ASP A 459 -5.03 -7.38 -18.16
N ARG A 460 -4.58 -6.18 -17.76
CA ARG A 460 -3.98 -5.92 -16.45
C ARG A 460 -4.95 -5.28 -15.45
N VAL A 461 -6.23 -5.10 -15.80
CA VAL A 461 -7.24 -4.48 -14.93
C VAL A 461 -7.47 -5.29 -13.66
N GLY A 462 -7.38 -6.62 -13.73
CA GLY A 462 -7.48 -7.49 -12.56
C GLY A 462 -6.43 -7.19 -11.48
N ARG A 463 -5.28 -6.60 -11.84
CA ARG A 463 -4.26 -6.14 -10.88
C ARG A 463 -4.56 -4.75 -10.30
N ALA A 464 -5.38 -3.96 -11.00
CA ALA A 464 -5.79 -2.63 -10.56
C ALA A 464 -6.98 -2.70 -9.59
N LEU A 465 -7.87 -3.66 -9.79
CA LEU A 465 -9.06 -3.89 -8.96
C LEU A 465 -8.77 -4.86 -7.83
N SER A 466 -9.28 -4.58 -6.63
CA SER A 466 -9.19 -5.49 -5.50
C SER A 466 -10.53 -6.19 -5.30
N ALA A 467 -10.57 -7.50 -5.55
CA ALA A 467 -11.76 -8.33 -5.30
C ALA A 467 -12.24 -8.16 -3.85
N LYS A 468 -11.31 -8.06 -2.90
CA LYS A 468 -11.56 -7.70 -1.51
C LYS A 468 -12.41 -6.45 -1.36
N VAL A 469 -11.98 -5.33 -1.95
CA VAL A 469 -12.68 -4.05 -1.83
C VAL A 469 -14.07 -4.15 -2.48
N ILE A 470 -14.18 -4.81 -3.63
CA ILE A 470 -15.43 -4.94 -4.37
C ILE A 470 -16.49 -5.67 -3.54
N VAL A 471 -16.17 -6.88 -3.07
CA VAL A 471 -17.10 -7.70 -2.30
C VAL A 471 -17.39 -7.05 -0.95
N LEU A 472 -16.38 -6.43 -0.32
CA LEU A 472 -16.55 -5.75 0.95
C LEU A 472 -17.55 -4.60 0.84
N VAL A 473 -17.37 -3.71 -0.14
CA VAL A 473 -18.28 -2.57 -0.38
C VAL A 473 -19.70 -3.06 -0.71
N ALA A 474 -19.84 -4.09 -1.54
CA ALA A 474 -21.15 -4.67 -1.85
C ALA A 474 -21.85 -5.23 -0.60
N ALA A 475 -21.13 -5.98 0.23
CA ALA A 475 -21.65 -6.51 1.49
C ALA A 475 -21.99 -5.39 2.46
N SER A 476 -21.17 -4.35 2.53
CA SER A 476 -21.38 -3.20 3.39
C SER A 476 -22.65 -2.43 3.06
N ILE A 477 -22.93 -2.22 1.78
CA ILE A 477 -24.17 -1.60 1.32
C ILE A 477 -25.38 -2.48 1.67
N ALA A 478 -25.27 -3.80 1.49
CA ALA A 478 -26.32 -4.75 1.88
C ALA A 478 -26.59 -4.72 3.41
N ILE A 479 -25.53 -4.69 4.24
CA ILE A 479 -25.62 -4.55 5.70
C ILE A 479 -26.28 -3.22 6.07
N GLY A 480 -25.86 -2.11 5.45
CA GLY A 480 -26.44 -0.79 5.71
C GLY A 480 -27.95 -0.77 5.45
N ARG A 481 -28.38 -1.31 4.30
CA ARG A 481 -29.80 -1.40 3.93
C ARG A 481 -30.61 -2.29 4.86
N ILE A 482 -30.13 -3.50 5.19
CA ILE A 482 -30.86 -4.37 6.12
C ILE A 482 -30.96 -3.76 7.52
N ILE A 483 -29.93 -3.05 8.01
CA ILE A 483 -30.00 -2.36 9.31
C ILE A 483 -31.07 -1.26 9.29
N LEU A 484 -31.25 -0.59 8.15
CA LEU A 484 -32.26 0.47 8.00
C LEU A 484 -33.66 -0.07 7.85
N ASP A 485 -33.87 -0.95 6.88
CA ASP A 485 -35.19 -1.46 6.53
C ASP A 485 -35.82 -2.27 7.68
N THR A 486 -34.99 -2.83 8.57
CA THR A 486 -35.46 -3.55 9.77
C THR A 486 -35.78 -2.64 10.96
N GLY A 487 -35.36 -1.37 10.93
CA GLY A 487 -35.44 -0.45 12.06
C GLY A 487 -34.36 -0.63 13.13
N ALA A 488 -33.35 -1.48 12.89
CA ALA A 488 -32.23 -1.69 13.81
C ALA A 488 -31.44 -0.40 14.08
N ALA A 489 -31.19 0.41 13.05
CA ALA A 489 -30.51 1.70 13.19
C ALA A 489 -31.17 2.59 14.26
N GLY A 490 -32.50 2.79 14.17
CA GLY A 490 -33.24 3.63 15.12
C GLY A 490 -33.13 3.14 16.56
N TRP A 491 -33.26 1.82 16.77
CA TRP A 491 -33.11 1.24 18.10
C TRP A 491 -31.70 1.44 18.68
N MET A 492 -30.66 1.24 17.86
CA MET A 492 -29.27 1.48 18.27
C MET A 492 -29.01 2.97 18.59
N GLY A 493 -29.60 3.88 17.79
CA GLY A 493 -29.56 5.31 18.04
C GLY A 493 -30.13 5.67 19.41
N GLN A 494 -31.30 5.14 19.76
CA GLN A 494 -31.95 5.36 21.06
C GLN A 494 -31.12 4.82 22.23
N ALA A 495 -30.52 3.64 22.06
CA ALA A 495 -29.70 3.04 23.10
C ALA A 495 -28.44 3.87 23.38
N LEU A 496 -27.79 4.36 22.33
CA LEU A 496 -26.54 5.12 22.43
C LEU A 496 -26.78 6.59 22.83
N SER A 497 -27.91 7.18 22.45
CA SER A 497 -28.25 8.58 22.78
C SER A 497 -28.43 8.80 24.29
N LEU A 498 -28.87 7.79 25.04
CA LEU A 498 -29.08 7.86 26.50
C LEU A 498 -27.84 8.35 27.27
N GLY A 499 -26.63 7.99 26.82
CA GLY A 499 -25.37 8.44 27.41
C GLY A 499 -24.81 9.71 26.76
N LEU A 500 -25.06 9.89 25.46
CA LEU A 500 -24.49 11.00 24.67
C LEU A 500 -25.23 12.33 24.86
N GLN A 501 -26.50 12.31 25.26
CA GLN A 501 -27.32 13.51 25.47
C GLN A 501 -26.76 14.50 26.51
N PHE A 502 -25.87 14.05 27.39
CA PHE A 502 -25.25 14.90 28.42
C PHE A 502 -23.97 15.60 27.92
N LEU A 503 -23.47 15.26 26.74
CA LEU A 503 -22.27 15.84 26.17
C LEU A 503 -22.62 17.04 25.27
N PRO A 504 -21.76 18.06 25.20
CA PRO A 504 -21.90 19.09 24.17
C PRO A 504 -21.75 18.46 22.77
N PRO A 505 -22.27 19.08 21.69
CA PRO A 505 -22.19 18.54 20.32
C PRO A 505 -20.77 18.14 19.90
N ALA A 506 -19.75 18.94 20.26
CA ALA A 506 -18.35 18.60 20.02
C ALA A 506 -17.93 17.30 20.73
N GLY A 507 -18.42 17.06 21.96
CA GLY A 507 -18.17 15.85 22.72
C GLY A 507 -18.84 14.62 22.10
N VAL A 508 -20.05 14.78 21.55
CA VAL A 508 -20.74 13.71 20.81
C VAL A 508 -19.95 13.32 19.55
N LEU A 509 -19.53 14.30 18.75
CA LEU A 509 -18.71 14.06 17.56
C LEU A 509 -17.38 13.39 17.92
N ALA A 510 -16.70 13.87 18.97
CA ALA A 510 -15.46 13.28 19.45
C ALA A 510 -15.65 11.84 19.91
N ALA A 511 -16.74 11.54 20.63
CA ALA A 511 -17.06 10.19 21.07
C ALA A 511 -17.28 9.24 19.89
N VAL A 512 -18.04 9.67 18.87
CA VAL A 512 -18.25 8.89 17.64
C VAL A 512 -16.93 8.69 16.89
N MET A 513 -16.12 9.73 16.71
CA MET A 513 -14.80 9.63 16.06
C MET A 513 -13.88 8.65 16.80
N ILE A 514 -13.76 8.77 18.12
CA ILE A 514 -12.92 7.88 18.94
C ILE A 514 -13.46 6.45 18.87
N PHE A 515 -14.76 6.25 18.98
CA PHE A 515 -15.38 4.94 18.87
C PHE A 515 -15.00 4.27 17.54
N VAL A 516 -15.17 4.97 16.43
CA VAL A 516 -14.82 4.47 15.10
C VAL A 516 -13.31 4.25 14.95
N THR A 517 -12.48 5.14 15.49
CA THR A 517 -11.01 4.99 15.47
C THR A 517 -10.54 3.78 16.29
N VAL A 518 -11.20 3.49 17.41
CA VAL A 518 -10.92 2.28 18.18
C VAL A 518 -11.40 1.06 17.40
N LEU A 519 -12.57 1.14 16.78
CA LEU A 519 -13.15 0.08 15.95
C LEU A 519 -12.22 -0.30 14.78
N THR A 520 -11.57 0.67 14.15
CA THR A 520 -10.62 0.46 13.04
C THR A 520 -9.32 -0.21 13.47
N ASN A 521 -9.00 -0.23 14.77
CA ASN A 521 -7.83 -0.98 15.25
C ASN A 521 -8.13 -2.48 15.38
N PHE A 522 -9.40 -2.85 15.59
CA PHE A 522 -9.83 -4.24 15.73
C PHE A 522 -10.44 -4.82 14.46
N ALA A 523 -10.98 -3.99 13.58
CA ALA A 523 -11.59 -4.37 12.32
C ALA A 523 -11.07 -3.52 11.16
N SER A 524 -11.42 -3.86 9.92
CA SER A 524 -11.00 -3.06 8.76
C SER A 524 -11.68 -1.68 8.74
N ASN A 525 -11.02 -0.67 8.16
CA ASN A 525 -11.59 0.68 8.01
C ASN A 525 -12.95 0.66 7.29
N ALA A 526 -13.10 -0.19 6.28
CA ALA A 526 -14.37 -0.36 5.58
C ALA A 526 -15.45 -0.99 6.47
N THR A 527 -15.11 -1.97 7.31
CA THR A 527 -16.03 -2.53 8.31
C THR A 527 -16.51 -1.43 9.27
N ALA A 528 -15.59 -0.62 9.78
CA ALA A 528 -15.92 0.44 10.72
C ALA A 528 -16.83 1.51 10.09
N ALA A 529 -16.58 1.90 8.84
CA ALA A 529 -17.46 2.78 8.07
C ALA A 529 -18.87 2.21 7.91
N THR A 530 -18.95 0.93 7.53
CA THR A 530 -20.23 0.23 7.29
C THR A 530 -21.15 0.25 8.50
N VAL A 531 -20.58 -0.04 9.67
CA VAL A 531 -21.32 -0.13 10.91
C VAL A 531 -21.51 1.25 11.53
N GLY A 532 -20.47 2.08 11.49
CA GLY A 532 -20.47 3.40 12.11
C GLY A 532 -21.45 4.38 11.46
N THR A 533 -21.58 4.39 10.13
CA THR A 533 -22.38 5.41 9.43
C THR A 533 -23.87 5.34 9.75
N PRO A 534 -24.56 4.19 9.66
CA PRO A 534 -25.97 4.09 10.05
C PRO A 534 -26.20 4.40 11.53
N ILE A 535 -25.27 3.99 12.40
CA ILE A 535 -25.35 4.28 13.85
C ILE A 535 -25.25 5.78 14.10
N ALA A 536 -24.28 6.45 13.48
CA ALA A 536 -24.08 7.89 13.63
C ALA A 536 -25.27 8.69 13.09
N PHE A 537 -25.86 8.26 11.98
CA PHE A 537 -27.08 8.85 11.45
C PHE A 537 -28.27 8.70 12.41
N ALA A 538 -28.44 7.53 13.02
CA ALA A 538 -29.49 7.30 14.01
C ALA A 538 -29.28 8.12 15.29
N ILE A 539 -28.03 8.21 15.79
CA ILE A 539 -27.69 9.07 16.94
C ILE A 539 -28.03 10.53 16.64
N ALA A 540 -27.74 11.02 15.43
CA ALA A 540 -28.05 12.39 15.06
C ALA A 540 -29.55 12.67 15.09
N THR A 541 -30.34 11.73 14.56
CA THR A 541 -31.81 11.82 14.55
C THR A 541 -32.38 11.85 15.97
N GLU A 542 -31.87 10.99 16.85
CA GLU A 542 -32.33 10.89 18.25
C GLU A 542 -31.89 12.07 19.11
N LEU A 543 -30.70 12.64 18.88
CA LEU A 543 -30.20 13.83 19.57
C LEU A 543 -30.66 15.14 18.93
N ASN A 544 -31.48 15.08 17.87
CA ASN A 544 -31.92 16.23 17.07
C ASN A 544 -30.75 17.11 16.59
N LEU A 545 -29.63 16.47 16.23
CA LEU A 545 -28.45 17.09 15.63
C LEU A 545 -28.48 16.89 14.11
N PRO A 546 -27.84 17.79 13.34
CA PRO A 546 -27.61 17.56 11.92
C PRO A 546 -26.91 16.20 11.68
N PRO A 547 -27.44 15.33 10.80
CA PRO A 547 -26.86 14.00 10.55
C PRO A 547 -25.52 14.02 9.84
N GLU A 548 -25.30 15.02 8.99
CA GLU A 548 -24.09 15.12 8.18
C GLU A 548 -22.80 15.23 9.00
N PRO A 549 -22.67 16.11 10.02
CA PRO A 549 -21.50 16.14 10.91
C PRO A 549 -21.19 14.83 11.61
N LEU A 550 -22.20 14.06 12.04
CA LEU A 550 -21.99 12.77 12.69
C LEU A 550 -21.51 11.70 11.69
N VAL A 551 -22.03 11.73 10.47
CA VAL A 551 -21.52 10.89 9.38
C VAL A 551 -20.08 11.25 9.00
N LEU A 552 -19.74 12.56 8.95
CA LEU A 552 -18.38 13.01 8.73
C LEU A 552 -17.44 12.62 9.90
N ALA A 553 -17.94 12.61 11.14
CA ALA A 553 -17.19 12.10 12.29
C ALA A 553 -16.83 10.61 12.11
N VAL A 554 -17.74 9.79 11.57
CA VAL A 554 -17.41 8.40 11.20
C VAL A 554 -16.36 8.35 10.10
N LEU A 555 -16.53 9.15 9.04
CA LEU A 555 -15.58 9.23 7.93
C LEU A 555 -14.17 9.57 8.43
N PHE A 556 -14.05 10.60 9.25
CA PHE A 556 -12.76 10.99 9.81
C PHE A 556 -12.21 9.91 10.74
N GLY A 557 -13.03 9.37 11.65
CA GLY A 557 -12.63 8.29 12.56
C GLY A 557 -12.07 7.07 11.83
N CYS A 558 -12.63 6.72 10.67
CA CYS A 558 -12.13 5.61 9.83
C CYS A 558 -10.72 5.83 9.28
N ASN A 559 -10.25 7.07 9.22
CA ASN A 559 -8.95 7.45 8.66
C ASN A 559 -7.92 7.79 9.76
N LEU A 560 -8.30 7.86 11.04
CA LEU A 560 -7.40 8.16 12.18
C LEU A 560 -6.57 6.96 12.66
N CYS A 561 -6.12 6.13 11.72
CA CYS A 561 -5.41 4.87 11.98
C CYS A 561 -3.89 5.06 12.21
N TYR A 562 -3.51 6.02 13.06
CA TYR A 562 -2.10 6.38 13.29
C TYR A 562 -1.44 5.60 14.43
N ALA A 563 -2.23 5.14 15.40
CA ALA A 563 -1.72 4.65 16.68
C ALA A 563 -1.24 3.20 16.66
N THR A 564 -1.54 2.42 15.61
CA THR A 564 -1.16 1.01 15.52
C THR A 564 -0.68 0.64 14.11
N PRO A 565 0.28 -0.30 13.98
CA PRO A 565 0.74 -0.78 12.68
C PRO A 565 -0.25 -1.72 12.00
N ILE A 566 -1.17 -2.32 12.76
CA ILE A 566 -2.10 -3.35 12.28
C ILE A 566 -3.32 -2.72 11.58
N ALA A 567 -3.72 -1.53 12.00
CA ALA A 567 -4.95 -0.89 11.52
C ALA A 567 -4.95 -0.63 10.01
N TYR A 568 -3.79 -0.44 9.38
CA TYR A 568 -3.72 -0.12 7.95
C TYR A 568 -2.49 -0.70 7.26
N GLN A 569 -2.67 -1.15 6.01
CA GLN A 569 -1.63 -1.86 5.25
C GLN A 569 -0.37 -1.02 5.04
N THR A 570 -0.52 0.30 4.86
CA THR A 570 0.62 1.21 4.68
C THR A 570 1.50 1.30 5.94
N ASN A 571 0.91 1.17 7.13
CA ASN A 571 1.65 1.15 8.39
C ASN A 571 2.52 -0.12 8.50
N MET A 572 2.03 -1.28 8.04
CA MET A 572 2.86 -2.49 8.02
C MET A 572 4.03 -2.38 7.05
N LEU A 573 3.84 -1.75 5.88
CA LEU A 573 4.93 -1.53 4.91
C LEU A 573 6.06 -0.68 5.49
N ILE A 574 5.73 0.45 6.12
CA ILE A 574 6.75 1.31 6.73
C ILE A 574 7.36 0.70 8.00
N MET A 575 6.62 -0.15 8.73
CA MET A 575 7.13 -0.82 9.92
C MET A 575 8.34 -1.70 9.57
N ALA A 576 8.28 -2.42 8.45
CA ALA A 576 9.37 -3.25 7.97
C ALA A 576 10.58 -2.42 7.51
N GLU A 577 10.37 -1.34 6.75
CA GLU A 577 11.47 -0.52 6.20
C GLU A 577 12.11 0.42 7.22
N GLY A 578 11.34 0.94 8.17
CA GLY A 578 11.81 1.89 9.19
C GLY A 578 12.33 1.26 10.48
N ASP A 579 12.29 -0.08 10.58
CA ASP A 579 12.59 -0.86 11.79
C ASP A 579 11.83 -0.33 13.03
N TYR A 580 10.52 -0.10 12.86
CA TYR A 580 9.67 0.44 13.90
C TYR A 580 9.10 -0.64 14.81
N LYS A 581 8.94 -0.30 16.09
CA LYS A 581 8.23 -1.13 17.06
C LYS A 581 6.80 -0.63 17.24
N PHE A 582 5.92 -1.49 17.75
CA PHE A 582 4.54 -1.12 18.07
C PHE A 582 4.47 0.11 19.01
N ALA A 583 5.40 0.22 19.96
CA ALA A 583 5.47 1.34 20.89
C ALA A 583 5.72 2.69 20.17
N ASP A 584 6.44 2.71 19.05
CA ASP A 584 6.73 3.94 18.30
C ASP A 584 5.45 4.51 17.68
N TYR A 585 4.56 3.64 17.17
CA TYR A 585 3.24 4.00 16.68
C TYR A 585 2.34 4.55 17.77
N VAL A 586 2.29 3.91 18.94
CA VAL A 586 1.46 4.40 20.04
C VAL A 586 1.96 5.75 20.53
N LYS A 587 3.28 5.90 20.71
CA LYS A 587 3.92 7.11 21.23
C LYS A 587 3.68 8.34 20.33
N THR A 588 3.66 8.15 19.02
CA THR A 588 3.52 9.24 18.05
C THR A 588 2.10 9.39 17.50
N GLY A 589 1.42 8.29 17.27
CA GLY A 589 0.07 8.24 16.71
C GLY A 589 -1.02 8.64 17.69
N VAL A 590 -0.97 8.23 18.97
CA VAL A 590 -2.02 8.60 19.95
C VAL A 590 -2.13 10.12 20.13
N PRO A 591 -1.03 10.88 20.32
CA PRO A 591 -1.11 12.33 20.37
C PRO A 591 -1.70 12.94 19.09
N LEU A 592 -1.33 12.42 17.92
CA LEU A 592 -1.88 12.88 16.64
C LEU A 592 -3.39 12.61 16.52
N VAL A 593 -3.85 11.43 16.95
CA VAL A 593 -5.29 11.10 17.01
C VAL A 593 -6.01 12.12 17.89
N LEU A 594 -5.50 12.42 19.08
CA LEU A 594 -6.13 13.39 19.98
C LEU A 594 -6.18 14.80 19.38
N ILE A 595 -5.09 15.24 18.73
CA ILE A 595 -5.05 16.52 18.01
C ILE A 595 -6.13 16.56 16.92
N MET A 596 -6.20 15.52 16.09
CA MET A 596 -7.15 15.43 14.99
C MET A 596 -8.60 15.34 15.47
N VAL A 597 -8.90 14.48 16.45
CA VAL A 597 -10.26 14.37 17.03
C VAL A 597 -10.70 15.70 17.60
N THR A 598 -9.85 16.36 18.37
CA THR A 598 -10.19 17.65 19.00
C THR A 598 -10.44 18.73 17.96
N THR A 599 -9.50 18.90 17.02
CA THR A 599 -9.60 19.93 15.97
C THR A 599 -10.79 19.69 15.04
N LEU A 600 -10.99 18.48 14.55
CA LEU A 600 -12.11 18.15 13.66
C LEU A 600 -13.46 18.28 14.36
N SER A 601 -13.58 17.87 15.63
CA SER A 601 -14.83 18.02 16.39
C SER A 601 -15.21 19.49 16.53
N VAL A 602 -14.25 20.34 16.89
CA VAL A 602 -14.48 21.79 17.03
C VAL A 602 -14.83 22.42 15.68
N LEU A 603 -14.08 22.10 14.61
CA LEU A 603 -14.32 22.65 13.29
C LEU A 603 -15.67 22.21 12.69
N LEU A 604 -16.11 20.98 12.95
CA LEU A 604 -17.43 20.50 12.56
C LEU A 604 -18.54 21.27 13.27
N VAL A 605 -18.43 21.50 14.58
CA VAL A 605 -19.41 22.33 15.32
C VAL A 605 -19.46 23.75 14.75
N MET A 606 -18.30 24.38 14.55
CA MET A 606 -18.22 25.73 14.00
C MET A 606 -18.77 25.83 12.58
N SER A 607 -18.49 24.85 11.72
CA SER A 607 -18.91 24.86 10.31
C SER A 607 -20.41 24.63 10.14
N TYR A 608 -21.05 23.90 11.06
CA TYR A 608 -22.47 23.54 10.98
C TYR A 608 -23.35 24.30 11.98
N GLY A 609 -22.78 25.17 12.81
CA GLY A 609 -23.52 26.01 13.76
C GLY A 609 -24.27 25.21 14.84
N MET A 610 -23.65 24.12 15.32
CA MET A 610 -24.23 23.22 16.33
C MET A 610 -24.01 23.68 17.77
#